data_AF-A0A7S4S9X4-F1
#
_entry.id   AF-A0A7S4S9X4-F1
#
_cell.length_a   1.000
_cell.length_b   1.000
_cell.length_c   1.000
_cell.angle_alpha   90.00
_cell.angle_beta   90.00
_cell.angle_gamma   90.00
#
_symmetry.space_group_name_H-M   'P 1'
#
loop_
_entity.id
_entity.type
_entity.pdbx_description
1 polymer ?
#
loop_
_entity_poly.entity_id
_entity_poly.type
_entity_poly.pdbx_seq_one_letter_code
_entity_poly.pdbx_strand_id
1 'polypeptide(L)'
;MAHSSPWRLAAIVALAVLASADPADVLTPAQRRLVAEVRAEAAEASHKAEAQLLGIMGSAGFGLRLRLLGSQELAKLSPQELLERLRANLDVMEWTNNFGLDAVSRRLNPGNEAMDLDQIELFGHVPTEWELKVNHSRLVENMSHLEWGVLDAAETGLYRLPAFGKPGSPTAEEMVTRPKYLAGNLRRLDTSLEMYGAYAAVIRNDVVRDRAVLLGTDSGGWVSTCNTSVKPVRAPNWLERLAAPCTPVSLAPLGVTESQMHTVLANTQTFHEIGGSLPALLHQFLTPVAKVRPIEARFYMEGALLGPIRPVDIKLLVGSFPGLFGTPEGLKLRAFCKRHGVPLAWGFSAGRVWADEGRNDLLLLPFEPFEKWTAGAARLMDPAAGWSATNVTSPTKADSAWEDVWAEAAAARQKKSTGAYGPKKAAFERWWAALVEVSAPVLPLRAADCASADLCFGTYAHPGGRKECVCRASGGDSAKVADIII
;
A
#
# COMPACT_ATOMS: atom_id res chain seq x y z
N MET A 1 -36.34 33.53 9.63
CA MET A 1 -35.93 33.43 8.21
C MET A 1 -34.63 32.67 8.17
N ALA A 2 -34.68 31.38 7.83
CA ALA A 2 -33.52 30.50 7.79
C ALA A 2 -32.91 30.59 6.38
N HIS A 3 -31.68 31.11 6.28
CA HIS A 3 -30.93 31.09 5.03
C HIS A 3 -30.44 29.67 4.75
N SER A 4 -31.19 28.93 3.94
CA SER A 4 -30.74 27.69 3.34
C SER A 4 -29.58 28.00 2.37
N SER A 5 -28.41 27.51 2.73
CA SER A 5 -27.15 27.65 2.01
C SER A 5 -27.23 26.97 0.63
N PRO A 6 -26.98 27.68 -0.50
CA PRO A 6 -27.14 27.15 -1.87
C PRO A 6 -26.17 26.01 -2.23
N TRP A 7 -25.21 25.71 -1.37
CA TRP A 7 -24.23 24.62 -1.57
C TRP A 7 -24.82 23.21 -1.48
N ARG A 8 -26.01 23.04 -0.88
CA ARG A 8 -26.62 21.70 -0.71
C ARG A 8 -27.31 21.15 -1.97
N LEU A 9 -27.69 22.01 -2.93
CA LEU A 9 -28.39 21.56 -4.15
C LEU A 9 -27.45 21.18 -5.30
N ALA A 10 -26.23 21.71 -5.34
CA ALA A 10 -25.24 21.33 -6.36
C ALA A 10 -24.62 19.95 -6.11
N ALA A 11 -24.50 19.51 -4.84
CA ALA A 11 -23.98 18.19 -4.49
C ALA A 11 -24.91 17.04 -4.92
N ILE A 12 -26.22 17.28 -5.04
CA ILE A 12 -27.21 16.23 -5.32
C ILE A 12 -27.20 15.81 -6.81
N VAL A 13 -26.77 16.68 -7.73
CA VAL A 13 -26.84 16.41 -9.18
C VAL A 13 -25.62 15.64 -9.70
N ALA A 14 -24.44 15.77 -9.08
CA ALA A 14 -23.24 15.01 -9.47
C ALA A 14 -23.25 13.55 -8.95
N LEU A 15 -23.91 13.30 -7.82
CA LEU A 15 -24.05 11.96 -7.23
C LEU A 15 -24.96 11.02 -8.04
N ALA A 16 -25.88 11.57 -8.84
CA ALA A 16 -26.85 10.77 -9.59
C ALA A 16 -26.28 10.06 -10.83
N VAL A 17 -25.10 10.46 -11.35
CA VAL A 17 -24.52 9.86 -12.57
C VAL A 17 -23.63 8.65 -12.27
N LEU A 18 -23.22 8.43 -11.02
CA LEU A 18 -22.35 7.30 -10.64
C LEU A 18 -23.11 6.10 -10.02
N ALA A 19 -24.41 6.24 -9.75
CA ALA A 19 -25.17 5.27 -8.98
C ALA A 19 -25.72 4.07 -9.79
N SER A 20 -25.47 3.96 -11.10
CA SER A 20 -26.04 2.87 -11.90
C SER A 20 -25.13 2.27 -12.98
N ALA A 21 -23.81 2.53 -12.93
CA ALA A 21 -22.90 1.78 -13.81
C ALA A 21 -22.85 0.33 -13.31
N ASP A 22 -23.08 -0.62 -14.21
CA ASP A 22 -22.75 -2.03 -13.99
C ASP A 22 -21.34 -2.10 -13.38
N PRO A 23 -21.08 -2.88 -12.32
CA PRO A 23 -19.73 -3.14 -11.83
C PRO A 23 -18.73 -3.53 -12.93
N ALA A 24 -19.20 -3.97 -14.10
CA ALA A 24 -18.39 -4.21 -15.29
C ALA A 24 -17.83 -2.94 -15.97
N ASP A 25 -18.36 -1.73 -15.73
CA ASP A 25 -18.02 -0.49 -16.45
C ASP A 25 -17.27 0.55 -15.57
N VAL A 26 -16.38 0.09 -14.69
CA VAL A 26 -15.56 0.97 -13.82
C VAL A 26 -14.53 1.79 -14.60
N LEU A 27 -14.04 1.26 -15.73
CA LEU A 27 -13.02 1.90 -16.55
C LEU A 27 -13.63 2.63 -17.73
N THR A 28 -13.14 3.84 -18.04
CA THR A 28 -13.47 4.51 -19.30
C THR A 28 -12.97 3.72 -20.53
N PRO A 29 -13.52 3.93 -21.73
CA PRO A 29 -13.01 3.30 -22.96
C PRO A 29 -11.52 3.55 -23.21
N ALA A 30 -11.01 4.73 -22.84
CA ALA A 30 -9.59 5.07 -22.96
C ALA A 30 -8.72 4.26 -21.98
N GLN A 31 -9.16 4.14 -20.72
CA GLN A 31 -8.46 3.34 -19.70
C GLN A 31 -8.42 1.85 -20.07
N ARG A 32 -9.53 1.29 -20.57
CA ARG A 32 -9.57 -0.11 -21.06
C ARG A 32 -8.57 -0.35 -22.19
N ARG A 33 -8.52 0.59 -23.15
CA ARG A 33 -7.56 0.55 -24.25
C ARG A 33 -6.12 0.56 -23.73
N LEU A 34 -5.80 1.49 -22.82
CA LEU A 34 -4.48 1.59 -22.22
C LEU A 34 -4.07 0.27 -21.53
N VAL A 35 -4.92 -0.31 -20.69
CA VAL A 35 -4.62 -1.59 -20.00
C VAL A 35 -4.37 -2.70 -21.02
N ALA A 36 -5.18 -2.79 -22.09
CA ALA A 36 -5.01 -3.80 -23.12
C ALA A 36 -3.70 -3.64 -23.91
N GLU A 37 -3.35 -2.40 -24.28
CA GLU A 37 -2.08 -2.07 -24.96
C GLU A 37 -0.88 -2.40 -24.06
N VAL A 38 -0.90 -1.95 -22.80
CA VAL A 38 0.15 -2.24 -21.83
C VAL A 38 0.29 -3.74 -21.59
N ARG A 39 -0.80 -4.50 -21.49
CA ARG A 39 -0.75 -5.95 -21.32
C ARG A 39 0.01 -6.64 -22.46
N ALA A 40 -0.19 -6.21 -23.71
CA ALA A 40 0.53 -6.74 -24.86
C ALA A 40 2.02 -6.42 -24.81
N GLU A 41 2.39 -5.17 -24.54
CA GLU A 41 3.79 -4.74 -24.39
C GLU A 41 4.50 -5.44 -23.21
N ALA A 42 3.81 -5.53 -22.07
CA ALA A 42 4.31 -6.08 -20.82
C ALA A 42 4.66 -7.57 -20.93
N ALA A 43 3.89 -8.34 -21.71
CA ALA A 43 4.15 -9.75 -21.95
C ALA A 43 5.49 -9.97 -22.65
N GLU A 44 5.76 -9.21 -23.72
CA GLU A 44 7.03 -9.27 -24.44
C GLU A 44 8.20 -8.79 -23.57
N ALA A 45 8.02 -7.67 -22.86
CA ALA A 45 9.03 -7.11 -21.99
C ALA A 45 9.39 -8.06 -20.83
N SER A 46 8.38 -8.70 -20.23
CA SER A 46 8.57 -9.68 -19.16
C SER A 46 9.32 -10.91 -19.66
N HIS A 47 8.96 -11.47 -20.82
CA HIS A 47 9.67 -12.60 -21.41
C HIS A 47 11.17 -12.29 -21.62
N LYS A 48 11.52 -11.09 -22.09
CA LYS A 48 12.92 -10.65 -22.22
C LYS A 48 13.61 -10.50 -20.87
N ALA A 49 12.93 -9.92 -19.87
CA ALA A 49 13.47 -9.73 -18.53
C ALA A 49 13.73 -11.06 -17.81
N GLU A 50 12.92 -12.08 -18.07
CA GLU A 50 13.10 -13.42 -17.48
C GLU A 50 14.43 -14.05 -17.86
N ALA A 51 14.84 -13.94 -19.12
CA ALA A 51 16.16 -14.41 -19.55
C ALA A 51 17.30 -13.72 -18.78
N GLN A 52 17.16 -12.41 -18.53
CA GLN A 52 18.15 -11.65 -17.74
C GLN A 52 18.14 -12.06 -16.27
N LEU A 53 16.95 -12.20 -15.67
CA LEU A 53 16.78 -12.65 -14.29
C LEU A 53 17.39 -14.04 -14.08
N LEU A 54 17.15 -14.98 -15.00
CA LEU A 54 17.75 -16.32 -14.97
C LEU A 54 19.27 -16.26 -15.05
N GLY A 55 19.82 -15.41 -15.92
CA GLY A 55 21.27 -15.19 -16.01
C GLY A 55 21.86 -14.67 -14.71
N ILE A 56 21.20 -13.70 -14.06
CA ILE A 56 21.63 -13.17 -12.75
C ILE A 56 21.54 -14.25 -11.67
N MET A 57 20.41 -14.96 -11.59
CA MET A 57 20.16 -16.03 -10.60
C MET A 57 21.13 -17.20 -10.75
N GLY A 58 21.58 -17.51 -11.98
CA GLY A 58 22.58 -18.54 -12.27
C GLY A 58 24.02 -18.15 -11.95
N SER A 59 24.28 -16.89 -11.59
CA SER A 59 25.63 -16.43 -11.28
C SER A 59 26.13 -16.89 -9.89
N ALA A 60 27.43 -17.14 -9.77
CA ALA A 60 28.05 -17.49 -8.49
C ALA A 60 27.87 -16.39 -7.43
N GLY A 61 27.95 -15.12 -7.85
CA GLY A 61 27.77 -13.96 -6.97
C GLY A 61 26.36 -13.90 -6.36
N PHE A 62 25.33 -14.22 -7.15
CA PHE A 62 23.96 -14.29 -6.67
C PHE A 62 23.78 -15.34 -5.57
N GLY A 63 24.24 -16.57 -5.82
CA GLY A 63 24.17 -17.66 -4.84
C GLY A 63 24.95 -17.36 -3.56
N LEU A 64 26.16 -16.78 -3.67
CA LEU A 64 26.94 -16.35 -2.51
C LEU A 64 26.18 -15.29 -1.70
N ARG A 65 25.57 -14.31 -2.35
CA ARG A 65 24.83 -13.26 -1.67
C ARG A 65 23.61 -13.79 -0.91
N LEU A 66 22.85 -14.73 -1.48
CA LEU A 66 21.75 -15.39 -0.74
C LEU A 66 22.23 -16.09 0.53
N ARG A 67 23.39 -16.77 0.47
CA ARG A 67 24.00 -17.42 1.65
C ARG A 67 24.41 -16.41 2.71
N LEU A 68 25.00 -15.29 2.31
CA LEU A 68 25.36 -14.18 3.23
C LEU A 68 24.14 -13.54 3.89
N LEU A 69 22.99 -13.55 3.22
CA LEU A 69 21.71 -13.11 3.77
C LEU A 69 21.04 -14.18 4.65
N GLY A 70 21.61 -15.38 4.77
CA GLY A 70 21.05 -16.49 5.56
C GLY A 70 20.03 -17.36 4.82
N SER A 71 19.78 -17.13 3.53
CA SER A 71 18.85 -17.94 2.72
C SER A 71 19.55 -19.14 2.06
N GLN A 72 20.02 -20.08 2.87
CA GLN A 72 20.68 -21.30 2.38
C GLN A 72 19.76 -22.12 1.48
N GLU A 73 18.48 -22.24 1.83
CA GLU A 73 17.52 -23.02 1.03
C GLU A 73 17.26 -22.40 -0.33
N LEU A 74 17.14 -21.07 -0.43
CA LEU A 74 16.99 -20.41 -1.74
C LEU A 74 18.27 -20.53 -2.57
N ALA A 75 19.45 -20.49 -1.95
CA ALA A 75 20.73 -20.60 -2.64
C ALA A 75 21.01 -22.01 -3.21
N LYS A 76 20.20 -23.02 -2.85
CA LYS A 76 20.26 -24.38 -3.40
C LYS A 76 19.34 -24.59 -4.60
N LEU A 77 18.36 -23.71 -4.81
CA LEU A 77 17.41 -23.81 -5.91
C LEU A 77 18.08 -23.43 -7.23
N SER A 78 17.61 -24.06 -8.30
CA SER A 78 17.97 -23.65 -9.66
C SER A 78 17.40 -22.25 -9.98
N PRO A 79 17.99 -21.53 -10.96
CA PRO A 79 17.45 -20.26 -11.43
C PRO A 79 15.97 -20.35 -11.85
N GLN A 80 15.57 -21.45 -12.50
CA GLN A 80 14.19 -21.69 -12.91
C GLN A 80 13.25 -21.82 -11.71
N GLU A 81 13.60 -22.62 -10.70
CA GLU A 81 12.79 -22.77 -9.48
C GLU A 81 12.67 -21.43 -8.72
N LEU A 82 13.72 -20.61 -8.71
CA LEU A 82 13.68 -19.27 -8.10
C LEU A 82 12.73 -18.33 -8.85
N LEU A 83 12.79 -18.34 -10.19
CA LEU A 83 11.91 -17.52 -11.03
C LEU A 83 10.44 -17.95 -10.88
N GLU A 84 10.16 -19.25 -10.86
CA GLU A 84 8.82 -19.79 -10.66
C GLU A 84 8.26 -19.41 -9.28
N ARG A 85 9.06 -19.52 -8.22
CA ARG A 85 8.67 -19.08 -6.88
C ARG A 85 8.44 -17.58 -6.80
N LEU A 86 9.25 -16.77 -7.50
CA LEU A 86 9.07 -15.34 -7.60
C LEU A 86 7.74 -15.01 -8.26
N ARG A 87 7.45 -15.57 -9.45
CA ARG A 87 6.17 -15.38 -10.16
C ARG A 87 4.98 -15.73 -9.28
N ALA A 88 4.98 -16.93 -8.70
CA ALA A 88 3.87 -17.39 -7.87
C ALA A 88 3.66 -16.51 -6.61
N ASN A 89 4.72 -15.90 -6.07
CA ASN A 89 4.59 -14.98 -4.93
C ASN A 89 4.13 -13.58 -5.37
N LEU A 90 4.43 -13.16 -6.60
CA LEU A 90 3.94 -11.90 -7.15
C LEU A 90 2.42 -11.95 -7.40
N ASP A 91 1.88 -13.12 -7.75
CA ASP A 91 0.43 -13.32 -7.92
C ASP A 91 -0.37 -13.09 -6.63
N VAL A 92 0.24 -13.37 -5.47
CA VAL A 92 -0.35 -13.16 -4.14
C VAL A 92 0.16 -11.87 -3.47
N MET A 93 0.95 -11.05 -4.16
CA MET A 93 1.50 -9.83 -3.58
C MET A 93 0.37 -8.89 -3.17
N GLU A 94 0.54 -8.23 -2.04
CA GLU A 94 -0.37 -7.21 -1.59
C GLU A 94 -0.09 -5.89 -2.29
N TRP A 95 -1.14 -5.28 -2.81
CA TRP A 95 -1.13 -3.92 -3.33
C TRP A 95 -1.87 -3.04 -2.35
N THR A 96 -1.22 -2.00 -1.85
CA THR A 96 -1.80 -1.13 -0.82
C THR A 96 -1.91 0.30 -1.27
N ASN A 97 -3.01 0.95 -0.89
CA ASN A 97 -3.07 2.40 -0.81
C ASN A 97 -2.93 2.79 0.66
N ASN A 98 -1.80 3.41 1.01
CA ASN A 98 -1.58 3.96 2.34
C ASN A 98 -2.09 5.40 2.39
N PHE A 99 -2.77 5.77 3.47
CA PHE A 99 -3.35 7.10 3.62
C PHE A 99 -3.48 7.51 5.09
N GLY A 100 -3.83 8.78 5.29
CA GLY A 100 -4.15 9.39 6.58
C GLY A 100 -2.96 9.56 7.52
N LEU A 101 -3.20 10.35 8.56
CA LEU A 101 -2.20 10.69 9.57
C LEU A 101 -2.54 10.04 10.89
N ASP A 102 -1.52 9.52 11.57
CA ASP A 102 -1.65 9.21 13.00
C ASP A 102 -1.78 10.51 13.83
N ALA A 103 -2.23 10.35 15.08
CA ALA A 103 -2.49 11.49 15.97
C ALA A 103 -1.23 12.32 16.29
N VAL A 104 -0.04 11.69 16.35
CA VAL A 104 1.23 12.38 16.60
C VAL A 104 1.62 13.18 15.38
N SER A 105 1.55 12.58 14.20
CA SER A 105 1.92 13.19 12.92
C SER A 105 1.02 14.37 12.57
N ARG A 106 -0.28 14.28 12.84
CA ARG A 106 -1.22 15.41 12.70
C ARG A 106 -0.87 16.57 13.63
N ARG A 107 -0.44 16.28 14.87
CA ARG A 107 -0.01 17.32 15.82
C ARG A 107 1.28 18.02 15.38
N LEU A 108 2.20 17.29 14.77
CA LEU A 108 3.48 17.84 14.31
C LEU A 108 3.37 18.66 13.02
N ASN A 109 2.30 18.44 12.26
CA ASN A 109 2.03 19.11 11.01
C ASN A 109 0.66 19.82 11.07
N PRO A 110 0.47 20.78 11.99
CA PRO A 110 -0.81 21.46 12.13
C PRO A 110 -1.17 22.17 10.81
N GLY A 111 -2.38 21.93 10.31
CA GLY A 111 -2.85 22.48 9.02
C GLY A 111 -2.58 21.60 7.80
N ASN A 112 -1.74 20.56 7.93
CA ASN A 112 -1.65 19.52 6.90
C ASN A 112 -2.79 18.53 7.13
N GLU A 113 -3.95 18.82 6.55
CA GLU A 113 -5.03 17.85 6.50
C GLU A 113 -4.60 16.65 5.63
N ALA A 114 -5.12 15.47 5.93
CA ALA A 114 -4.89 14.27 5.14
C ALA A 114 -6.20 13.49 5.01
N MET A 115 -6.31 12.76 3.91
CA MET A 115 -7.44 11.86 3.68
C MET A 115 -7.59 10.87 4.83
N ASP A 116 -8.81 10.74 5.34
CA ASP A 116 -9.22 9.78 6.34
C ASP A 116 -10.49 9.03 5.88
N LEU A 117 -11.03 8.22 6.78
CA LEU A 117 -12.19 7.38 6.50
C LEU A 117 -13.47 8.20 6.26
N ASP A 118 -13.58 9.40 6.84
CA ASP A 118 -14.76 10.24 6.65
C ASP A 118 -14.81 10.77 5.21
N GLN A 119 -13.66 11.00 4.56
CA GLN A 119 -13.66 11.32 3.13
C GLN A 119 -14.01 10.11 2.26
N ILE A 120 -13.61 8.90 2.63
CA ILE A 120 -14.04 7.70 1.90
C ILE A 120 -15.57 7.53 1.99
N GLU A 121 -16.16 7.77 3.17
CA GLU A 121 -17.61 7.75 3.35
C GLU A 121 -18.30 8.87 2.55
N LEU A 122 -17.72 10.07 2.50
CA LEU A 122 -18.27 11.20 1.76
C LEU A 122 -18.28 10.96 0.25
N PHE A 123 -17.21 10.39 -0.30
CA PHE A 123 -17.08 10.15 -1.74
C PHE A 123 -17.67 8.80 -2.18
N GLY A 124 -17.81 7.83 -1.27
CA GLY A 124 -18.19 6.45 -1.58
C GLY A 124 -17.04 5.59 -2.12
N HIS A 125 -15.85 6.18 -2.29
CA HIS A 125 -14.61 5.57 -2.74
C HIS A 125 -13.43 6.37 -2.19
N VAL A 126 -12.21 5.87 -2.38
CA VAL A 126 -10.98 6.61 -2.06
C VAL A 126 -10.73 7.69 -3.13
N PRO A 127 -10.96 8.98 -2.85
CA PRO A 127 -10.91 10.04 -3.87
C PRO A 127 -9.48 10.34 -4.31
N THR A 128 -9.26 10.47 -5.62
CA THR A 128 -8.00 10.94 -6.23
C THR A 128 -7.63 12.34 -5.78
N GLU A 129 -6.34 12.65 -5.82
CA GLU A 129 -5.79 13.97 -5.54
C GLU A 129 -6.44 15.01 -6.48
N TRP A 130 -6.70 14.61 -7.74
CA TRP A 130 -7.41 15.43 -8.72
C TRP A 130 -8.89 15.62 -8.39
N GLU A 131 -9.60 14.59 -7.92
CA GLU A 131 -10.97 14.74 -7.42
C GLU A 131 -11.03 15.69 -6.23
N LEU A 132 -10.10 15.56 -5.27
CA LEU A 132 -9.98 16.47 -4.15
C LEU A 132 -9.74 17.92 -4.63
N LYS A 133 -8.91 18.10 -5.66
CA LYS A 133 -8.62 19.42 -6.26
C LYS A 133 -9.84 20.03 -6.93
N VAL A 134 -10.53 19.29 -7.80
CA VAL A 134 -11.72 19.76 -8.51
C VAL A 134 -12.87 20.08 -7.55
N ASN A 135 -12.98 19.33 -6.45
CA ASN A 135 -13.96 19.59 -5.39
C ASN A 135 -13.51 20.64 -4.37
N HIS A 136 -12.41 21.36 -4.62
CA HIS A 136 -11.87 22.41 -3.73
C HIS A 136 -11.67 21.93 -2.28
N SER A 137 -11.22 20.69 -2.12
CA SER A 137 -10.96 20.11 -0.80
C SER A 137 -9.76 20.78 -0.13
N ARG A 138 -9.91 21.05 1.17
CA ARG A 138 -8.82 21.57 2.04
C ARG A 138 -7.64 20.61 2.14
N LEU A 139 -7.86 19.31 1.90
CA LEU A 139 -6.81 18.29 1.90
C LEU A 139 -5.66 18.58 0.93
N VAL A 140 -5.95 19.30 -0.16
CA VAL A 140 -4.98 19.57 -1.23
C VAL A 140 -4.83 21.06 -1.51
N GLU A 141 -5.40 21.93 -0.68
CA GLU A 141 -5.38 23.39 -0.91
C GLU A 141 -3.96 23.98 -0.85
N ASN A 142 -3.09 23.36 -0.06
CA ASN A 142 -1.71 23.78 0.15
C ASN A 142 -0.72 23.04 -0.75
N MET A 143 -1.18 22.14 -1.65
CA MET A 143 -0.30 21.51 -2.62
C MET A 143 0.22 22.54 -3.62
N SER A 144 1.53 22.63 -3.73
CA SER A 144 2.23 23.57 -4.60
C SER A 144 1.99 23.27 -6.08
N HIS A 145 2.15 24.29 -6.93
CA HIS A 145 2.12 24.10 -8.39
C HIS A 145 3.15 23.07 -8.87
N LEU A 146 4.28 22.95 -8.17
CA LEU A 146 5.31 21.97 -8.48
C LEU A 146 4.81 20.54 -8.25
N GLU A 147 4.18 20.26 -7.10
CA GLU A 147 3.63 18.93 -6.80
C GLU A 147 2.55 18.52 -7.80
N TRP A 148 1.66 19.45 -8.18
CA TRP A 148 0.70 19.20 -9.26
C TRP A 148 1.38 18.94 -10.61
N GLY A 149 2.46 19.65 -10.92
CA GLY A 149 3.24 19.43 -12.13
C GLY A 149 3.95 18.08 -12.14
N VAL A 150 4.43 17.61 -10.99
CA VAL A 150 5.03 16.28 -10.83
C VAL A 150 3.99 15.19 -11.10
N LEU A 151 2.80 15.29 -10.49
CA LEU A 151 1.70 14.34 -10.70
C LEU A 151 1.27 14.29 -12.19
N ASP A 152 0.99 15.44 -12.78
CA ASP A 152 0.54 15.52 -14.18
C ASP A 152 1.61 14.98 -15.14
N ALA A 153 2.89 15.28 -14.90
CA ALA A 153 4.00 14.76 -15.71
C ALA A 153 4.22 13.25 -15.54
N ALA A 154 4.02 12.70 -14.34
CA ALA A 154 4.08 11.25 -14.11
C ALA A 154 2.95 10.55 -14.87
N GLU A 155 1.71 11.04 -14.71
CA GLU A 155 0.51 10.47 -15.32
C GLU A 155 0.55 10.50 -16.85
N THR A 156 0.91 11.64 -17.43
CA THR A 156 0.96 11.80 -18.88
C THR A 156 2.22 11.21 -19.50
N GLY A 157 3.37 11.39 -18.86
CA GLY A 157 4.67 11.00 -19.40
C GLY A 157 5.05 9.54 -19.15
N LEU A 158 4.80 9.02 -17.94
CA LEU A 158 5.17 7.65 -17.57
C LEU A 158 3.99 6.69 -17.78
N TYR A 159 2.81 7.05 -17.29
CA TYR A 159 1.60 6.21 -17.39
C TYR A 159 0.84 6.34 -18.71
N ARG A 160 1.25 7.26 -19.59
CA ARG A 160 0.66 7.50 -20.90
C ARG A 160 -0.83 7.84 -20.84
N LEU A 161 -1.28 8.45 -19.73
CA LEU A 161 -2.66 8.91 -19.59
C LEU A 161 -2.91 10.15 -20.46
N PRO A 162 -4.16 10.37 -20.94
CA PRO A 162 -4.47 11.54 -21.73
C PRO A 162 -4.11 12.84 -21.01
N ALA A 163 -3.44 13.77 -21.69
CA ALA A 163 -3.16 15.09 -21.12
C ALA A 163 -4.46 15.84 -20.81
N PHE A 164 -4.45 16.65 -19.75
CA PHE A 164 -5.53 17.60 -19.50
C PHE A 164 -5.57 18.68 -20.59
N GLY A 165 -6.76 19.20 -20.87
CA GLY A 165 -6.92 20.39 -21.72
C GLY A 165 -6.18 21.61 -21.15
N LYS A 166 -6.05 21.68 -19.82
CA LYS A 166 -5.18 22.63 -19.12
C LYS A 166 -4.26 21.89 -18.15
N PRO A 167 -2.93 21.90 -18.37
CA PRO A 167 -1.97 21.22 -17.50
C PRO A 167 -2.14 21.57 -16.02
N GLY A 168 -2.13 20.54 -15.18
CA GLY A 168 -2.37 20.61 -13.74
C GLY A 168 -3.72 21.20 -13.31
N SER A 169 -4.70 21.34 -14.20
CA SER A 169 -6.02 21.92 -13.90
C SER A 169 -7.14 21.17 -14.64
N PRO A 170 -7.42 19.90 -14.29
CA PRO A 170 -8.45 19.10 -14.95
C PRO A 170 -9.85 19.69 -14.84
N THR A 171 -10.71 19.36 -15.80
CA THR A 171 -12.17 19.41 -15.61
C THR A 171 -12.67 18.22 -14.78
N ALA A 172 -13.94 18.27 -14.36
CA ALA A 172 -14.58 17.15 -13.66
C ALA A 172 -14.67 15.89 -14.54
N GLU A 173 -14.78 16.04 -15.86
CA GLU A 173 -14.76 14.92 -16.80
C GLU A 173 -13.36 14.36 -17.01
N GLU A 174 -12.33 15.21 -16.96
CA GLU A 174 -10.94 14.77 -17.15
C GLU A 174 -10.41 14.04 -15.90
N MET A 175 -10.79 14.48 -14.69
CA MET A 175 -10.27 13.92 -13.44
C MET A 175 -10.58 12.43 -13.28
N VAL A 176 -11.71 11.94 -13.80
CA VAL A 176 -12.10 10.52 -13.69
C VAL A 176 -11.15 9.58 -14.45
N THR A 177 -10.33 10.13 -15.35
CA THR A 177 -9.31 9.36 -16.07
C THR A 177 -8.09 9.08 -15.22
N ARG A 178 -7.94 9.75 -14.06
CA ARG A 178 -6.74 9.72 -13.25
C ARG A 178 -6.68 8.54 -12.29
N PRO A 179 -5.47 8.03 -12.03
CA PRO A 179 -5.31 6.80 -11.27
C PRO A 179 -5.30 7.08 -9.78
N LYS A 180 -5.41 5.99 -9.03
CA LYS A 180 -4.92 5.91 -7.66
C LYS A 180 -3.60 5.17 -7.59
N TYR A 181 -2.65 5.73 -6.87
CA TYR A 181 -1.34 5.11 -6.67
C TYR A 181 -1.43 4.02 -5.60
N LEU A 182 -0.90 2.86 -5.95
CA LEU A 182 -0.78 1.69 -5.10
C LEU A 182 0.70 1.31 -4.95
N ALA A 183 1.03 0.69 -3.84
CA ALA A 183 2.33 0.11 -3.60
C ALA A 183 2.27 -1.42 -3.58
N GLY A 184 3.04 -2.03 -4.46
CA GLY A 184 3.32 -3.47 -4.45
C GLY A 184 4.29 -3.80 -3.32
N ASN A 185 3.80 -4.53 -2.32
CA ASN A 185 4.53 -4.84 -1.08
C ASN A 185 5.60 -5.94 -1.28
N LEU A 186 6.64 -5.62 -2.05
CA LEU A 186 7.75 -6.51 -2.37
C LEU A 186 8.57 -6.97 -1.16
N ARG A 187 8.40 -6.30 -0.01
CA ARG A 187 9.10 -6.63 1.26
C ARG A 187 8.18 -7.26 2.31
N ARG A 188 6.90 -7.49 1.96
CA ARG A 188 5.89 -8.09 2.84
C ARG A 188 5.79 -7.40 4.19
N LEU A 189 5.90 -6.08 4.21
CA LEU A 189 5.73 -5.28 5.42
C LEU A 189 4.27 -5.39 5.89
N ASP A 190 4.05 -5.55 7.19
CA ASP A 190 2.72 -5.74 7.74
C ASP A 190 1.83 -4.51 7.58
N THR A 191 2.39 -3.29 7.65
CA THR A 191 1.72 -2.01 7.35
C THR A 191 1.96 -1.50 5.92
N SER A 192 2.67 -2.28 5.09
CA SER A 192 3.12 -1.88 3.74
C SER A 192 3.99 -0.60 3.76
N LEU A 193 3.52 0.52 3.20
CA LEU A 193 4.26 1.79 3.14
C LEU A 193 3.77 2.79 4.19
N GLU A 194 4.13 2.55 5.45
CA GLU A 194 3.72 3.41 6.58
C GLU A 194 4.12 4.88 6.40
N MET A 195 5.14 5.16 5.59
CA MET A 195 5.55 6.54 5.29
C MET A 195 4.51 7.39 4.54
N TYR A 196 3.52 6.76 3.89
CA TYR A 196 2.44 7.45 3.20
C TYR A 196 1.12 7.43 3.99
N GLY A 197 1.10 6.80 5.17
CA GLY A 197 -0.01 6.94 6.08
C GLY A 197 -0.22 5.79 7.05
N ALA A 198 -1.02 6.09 8.08
CA ALA A 198 -1.29 5.19 9.19
C ALA A 198 -2.34 4.11 8.88
N TYR A 199 -3.11 4.28 7.81
CA TYR A 199 -4.02 3.28 7.27
C TYR A 199 -3.40 2.66 6.02
N ALA A 200 -3.57 1.35 5.82
CA ALA A 200 -3.26 0.68 4.57
C ALA A 200 -4.49 -0.09 4.06
N ALA A 201 -5.10 0.39 2.97
CA ALA A 201 -6.12 -0.35 2.24
C ALA A 201 -5.44 -1.37 1.34
N VAL A 202 -5.55 -2.66 1.69
CA VAL A 202 -5.08 -3.75 0.83
C VAL A 202 -6.15 -4.03 -0.21
N ILE A 203 -5.82 -3.84 -1.47
CA ILE A 203 -6.75 -3.97 -2.60
C ILE A 203 -6.81 -5.43 -3.03
N ARG A 204 -7.98 -5.90 -3.48
CA ARG A 204 -8.14 -7.25 -4.03
C ARG A 204 -7.24 -7.45 -5.26
N ASN A 205 -6.69 -8.65 -5.43
CA ASN A 205 -5.73 -8.93 -6.49
C ASN A 205 -6.38 -8.92 -7.89
N ASP A 206 -7.63 -9.37 -8.02
CA ASP A 206 -8.42 -9.27 -9.26
C ASP A 206 -8.67 -7.82 -9.68
N VAL A 207 -9.02 -6.96 -8.73
CA VAL A 207 -9.18 -5.52 -8.94
C VAL A 207 -7.92 -4.89 -9.54
N VAL A 208 -6.76 -5.20 -8.97
CA VAL A 208 -5.47 -4.67 -9.47
C VAL A 208 -5.14 -5.26 -10.83
N ARG A 209 -5.35 -6.56 -11.02
CA ARG A 209 -5.11 -7.27 -12.28
C ARG A 209 -5.90 -6.70 -13.46
N ASP A 210 -7.13 -6.30 -13.21
CA ASP A 210 -8.03 -5.80 -14.25
C ASP A 210 -7.85 -4.31 -14.54
N ARG A 211 -7.33 -3.53 -13.58
CA ARG A 211 -7.37 -2.06 -13.63
C ARG A 211 -6.03 -1.34 -13.50
N ALA A 212 -4.96 -2.01 -13.05
CA ALA A 212 -3.69 -1.35 -12.79
C ALA A 212 -2.69 -1.51 -13.93
N VAL A 213 -1.92 -0.46 -14.15
CA VAL A 213 -0.64 -0.51 -14.88
C VAL A 213 0.49 -0.24 -13.91
N LEU A 214 1.64 -0.90 -14.12
CA LEU A 214 2.68 -1.01 -13.11
C LEU A 214 3.97 -0.32 -13.57
N LEU A 215 4.65 0.32 -12.62
CA LEU A 215 5.98 0.89 -12.77
C LEU A 215 6.94 0.22 -11.77
N GLY A 216 8.20 0.07 -12.17
CA GLY A 216 9.24 -0.53 -11.32
C GLY A 216 9.66 0.32 -10.12
N THR A 217 9.16 1.54 -9.95
CA THR A 217 9.54 2.48 -8.89
C THR A 217 8.42 3.47 -8.60
N ASP A 218 8.57 4.26 -7.54
CA ASP A 218 7.82 5.50 -7.27
C ASP A 218 7.95 6.50 -8.44
N SER A 219 6.83 6.81 -9.10
CA SER A 219 6.80 7.78 -10.21
C SER A 219 7.01 9.21 -9.74
N GLY A 220 6.53 9.58 -8.55
CA GLY A 220 6.68 10.91 -7.99
C GLY A 220 8.13 11.22 -7.65
N GLY A 221 8.80 10.29 -6.96
CA GLY A 221 10.23 10.35 -6.68
C GLY A 221 11.07 10.39 -7.95
N TRP A 222 10.72 9.59 -8.97
CA TRP A 222 11.41 9.61 -10.26
C TRP A 222 11.23 10.94 -10.97
N VAL A 223 10.00 11.44 -11.15
CA VAL A 223 9.73 12.69 -11.87
C VAL A 223 10.40 13.88 -11.17
N SER A 224 10.35 13.93 -9.84
CA SER A 224 10.96 15.00 -9.05
C SER A 224 12.49 15.07 -9.17
N THR A 225 13.12 13.95 -9.55
CA THR A 225 14.58 13.79 -9.52
C THR A 225 15.19 13.70 -10.91
N CYS A 226 14.49 13.05 -11.85
CA CYS A 226 15.02 12.64 -13.14
C CYS A 226 14.37 13.37 -14.32
N ASN A 227 13.14 13.86 -14.17
CA ASN A 227 12.43 14.46 -15.29
C ASN A 227 12.73 15.95 -15.43
N THR A 228 13.62 16.30 -16.34
CA THR A 228 14.02 17.70 -16.61
C THR A 228 12.91 18.59 -17.18
N SER A 229 11.77 18.04 -17.59
CA SER A 229 10.65 18.83 -18.14
C SER A 229 9.78 19.50 -17.08
N VAL A 230 9.75 18.98 -15.84
CA VAL A 230 9.06 19.61 -14.71
C VAL A 230 9.99 20.65 -14.08
N LYS A 231 9.53 21.88 -13.84
CA LYS A 231 10.39 22.93 -13.23
C LYS A 231 9.77 23.53 -11.96
N PRO A 232 10.58 23.75 -10.90
CA PRO A 232 11.99 23.39 -10.78
C PRO A 232 12.19 21.89 -10.48
N VAL A 233 13.06 21.20 -11.24
CA VAL A 233 13.62 19.93 -10.79
C VAL A 233 14.62 20.24 -9.69
N ARG A 234 14.50 19.59 -8.54
CA ARG A 234 15.63 19.50 -7.63
C ARG A 234 16.67 18.61 -8.31
N ALA A 235 17.69 19.21 -8.92
CA ALA A 235 18.74 18.43 -9.55
C ALA A 235 19.36 17.49 -8.51
N PRO A 236 19.32 16.16 -8.73
CA PRO A 236 19.90 15.22 -7.77
C PRO A 236 21.37 15.51 -7.65
N ASN A 237 21.85 15.52 -6.41
CA ASN A 237 23.28 15.58 -6.16
C ASN A 237 23.95 14.29 -6.67
N TRP A 238 25.28 14.30 -6.77
CA TRP A 238 26.02 13.18 -7.35
C TRP A 238 25.83 11.86 -6.59
N LEU A 239 25.63 11.91 -5.26
CA LEU A 239 25.36 10.72 -4.43
C LEU A 239 23.99 10.12 -4.75
N GLU A 240 22.97 10.96 -4.90
CA GLU A 240 21.61 10.51 -5.24
C GLU A 240 21.57 9.84 -6.61
N ARG A 241 22.30 10.39 -7.60
CA ARG A 241 22.43 9.78 -8.93
C ARG A 241 23.13 8.43 -8.89
N LEU A 242 24.14 8.29 -8.03
CA LEU A 242 24.85 7.03 -7.85
C LEU A 242 23.97 5.99 -7.13
N ALA A 243 23.22 6.43 -6.13
CA ALA A 243 22.36 5.58 -5.31
C ALA A 243 21.12 5.07 -6.06
N ALA A 244 20.54 5.90 -6.93
CA ALA A 244 19.33 5.61 -7.69
C ALA A 244 19.41 6.22 -9.10
N PRO A 245 20.02 5.51 -10.08
CA PRO A 245 20.15 6.02 -11.43
C PRO A 245 18.79 6.17 -12.12
N CYS A 246 18.62 7.22 -12.93
CA CYS A 246 17.36 7.54 -13.61
C CYS A 246 17.04 6.61 -14.79
N THR A 247 18.05 6.00 -15.42
CA THR A 247 17.97 5.29 -16.70
C THR A 247 17.08 4.04 -16.70
N PRO A 248 17.08 3.16 -15.67
CA PRO A 248 16.31 1.92 -15.71
C PRO A 248 14.80 2.13 -15.81
N VAL A 249 14.29 3.26 -15.32
CA VAL A 249 12.86 3.54 -15.20
C VAL A 249 12.30 4.15 -16.49
N SER A 250 12.96 5.16 -17.07
CA SER A 250 12.47 5.85 -18.27
C SER A 250 12.43 4.96 -19.53
N LEU A 251 13.14 3.83 -19.51
CA LEU A 251 13.24 2.92 -20.64
C LEU A 251 12.40 1.65 -20.46
N ALA A 252 11.89 1.38 -19.26
CA ALA A 252 11.09 0.20 -18.99
C ALA A 252 9.65 0.43 -19.49
N PRO A 253 9.08 -0.52 -20.26
CA PRO A 253 7.65 -0.55 -20.51
C PRO A 253 6.86 -0.61 -19.18
N LEU A 254 5.60 -0.18 -19.24
CA LEU A 254 4.66 -0.40 -18.13
C LEU A 254 4.34 -1.89 -18.02
N GLY A 255 4.13 -2.36 -16.79
CA GLY A 255 3.72 -3.73 -16.50
C GLY A 255 2.22 -3.88 -16.24
N VAL A 256 1.78 -5.14 -16.16
CA VAL A 256 0.52 -5.57 -15.54
C VAL A 256 0.82 -6.75 -14.62
N THR A 257 -0.08 -7.10 -13.71
CA THR A 257 0.20 -8.13 -12.67
C THR A 257 0.61 -9.50 -13.24
N GLU A 258 0.08 -9.87 -14.40
CA GLU A 258 0.35 -11.13 -15.09
C GLU A 258 1.68 -11.10 -15.87
N SER A 259 2.29 -9.92 -16.01
CA SER A 259 3.49 -9.68 -16.81
C SER A 259 4.30 -8.53 -16.21
N GLN A 260 4.91 -8.80 -15.05
CA GLN A 260 5.64 -7.82 -14.24
C GLN A 260 7.11 -8.19 -13.96
N MET A 261 7.70 -9.12 -14.72
CA MET A 261 9.12 -9.49 -14.47
C MET A 261 10.08 -8.35 -14.82
N HIS A 262 9.75 -7.57 -15.84
CA HIS A 262 10.55 -6.41 -16.23
C HIS A 262 10.44 -5.25 -15.23
N THR A 263 9.29 -5.07 -14.57
CA THR A 263 9.15 -4.07 -13.51
C THR A 263 9.93 -4.47 -12.25
N VAL A 264 9.96 -5.76 -11.90
CA VAL A 264 10.83 -6.28 -10.84
C VAL A 264 12.31 -6.07 -11.17
N LEU A 265 12.72 -6.40 -12.40
CA LEU A 265 14.09 -6.18 -12.85
C LEU A 265 14.47 -4.69 -12.75
N ALA A 266 13.63 -3.79 -13.30
CA ALA A 266 13.83 -2.35 -13.23
C ALA A 266 13.92 -1.83 -11.78
N ASN A 267 13.07 -2.32 -10.87
CA ASN A 267 13.15 -2.00 -9.44
C ASN A 267 14.51 -2.38 -8.84
N THR A 268 14.95 -3.63 -9.07
CA THR A 268 16.19 -4.14 -8.49
C THR A 268 17.44 -3.46 -9.08
N GLN A 269 17.38 -3.00 -10.33
CA GLN A 269 18.44 -2.22 -10.96
C GLN A 269 18.46 -0.78 -10.43
N THR A 270 17.29 -0.17 -10.24
CA THR A 270 17.17 1.20 -9.73
C THR A 270 17.72 1.33 -8.32
N PHE A 271 17.47 0.33 -7.46
CA PHE A 271 17.85 0.39 -6.05
C PHE A 271 19.07 -0.48 -5.70
N HIS A 272 19.79 -0.99 -6.70
CA HIS A 272 20.88 -1.95 -6.50
C HIS A 272 21.91 -1.49 -5.47
N GLU A 273 22.43 -0.27 -5.66
CA GLU A 273 23.54 0.31 -4.88
C GLU A 273 23.17 0.61 -3.43
N ILE A 274 21.89 0.80 -3.15
CA ILE A 274 21.37 1.04 -1.79
C ILE A 274 20.71 -0.21 -1.17
N GLY A 275 20.95 -1.38 -1.77
CA GLY A 275 20.62 -2.70 -1.23
C GLY A 275 19.30 -3.31 -1.72
N GLY A 276 18.66 -2.70 -2.72
CA GLY A 276 17.55 -3.26 -3.48
C GLY A 276 17.94 -4.36 -4.48
N SER A 277 19.14 -4.94 -4.35
CA SER A 277 19.62 -6.02 -5.22
C SER A 277 18.64 -7.20 -5.31
N LEU A 278 18.59 -7.89 -6.46
CA LEU A 278 17.75 -9.07 -6.68
C LEU A 278 17.85 -10.17 -5.59
N PRO A 279 19.05 -10.60 -5.11
CA PRO A 279 19.12 -11.59 -4.04
C PRO A 279 18.55 -11.08 -2.71
N ALA A 280 18.68 -9.78 -2.41
CA ALA A 280 18.07 -9.19 -1.21
C ALA A 280 16.53 -9.18 -1.31
N LEU A 281 16.00 -8.77 -2.47
CA LEU A 281 14.57 -8.84 -2.76
C LEU A 281 14.05 -10.27 -2.58
N LEU A 282 14.68 -11.28 -3.20
CA LEU A 282 14.22 -12.67 -3.11
C LEU A 282 14.30 -13.22 -1.69
N HIS A 283 15.37 -12.91 -0.95
CA HIS A 283 15.46 -13.24 0.47
C HIS A 283 14.26 -12.69 1.24
N GLN A 284 13.97 -11.39 1.10
CA GLN A 284 12.90 -10.69 1.82
C GLN A 284 11.50 -11.16 1.39
N PHE A 285 11.28 -11.32 0.10
CA PHE A 285 9.98 -11.66 -0.45
C PHE A 285 9.62 -13.13 -0.24
N LEU A 286 10.58 -14.05 -0.38
CA LEU A 286 10.34 -15.48 -0.33
C LEU A 286 10.60 -16.13 1.04
N THR A 287 11.24 -15.42 1.99
CA THR A 287 11.59 -15.97 3.30
C THR A 287 10.82 -15.26 4.43
N PRO A 288 10.08 -15.97 5.31
CA PRO A 288 9.29 -15.35 6.38
C PRO A 288 10.12 -14.83 7.57
N VAL A 289 11.40 -15.22 7.67
CA VAL A 289 12.30 -14.75 8.73
C VAL A 289 13.24 -13.64 8.26
N ALA A 290 13.08 -13.20 7.02
CA ALA A 290 13.94 -12.17 6.46
C ALA A 290 13.73 -10.84 7.17
N LYS A 291 14.76 -10.01 7.11
CA LYS A 291 14.79 -8.71 7.75
C LYS A 291 14.89 -7.61 6.70
N VAL A 292 14.16 -6.53 6.91
CA VAL A 292 14.04 -5.38 6.00
C VAL A 292 14.58 -4.14 6.71
N ARG A 293 15.43 -3.37 6.03
CA ARG A 293 15.87 -2.07 6.51
C ARG A 293 14.79 -1.03 6.21
N PRO A 294 14.63 0.02 7.03
CA PRO A 294 13.62 1.05 6.80
C PRO A 294 13.68 1.66 5.39
N ILE A 295 14.88 1.92 4.85
CA ILE A 295 15.03 2.45 3.48
C ILE A 295 14.48 1.50 2.40
N GLU A 296 14.54 0.19 2.62
CA GLU A 296 14.07 -0.82 1.67
C GLU A 296 12.54 -0.88 1.58
N ALA A 297 11.83 -0.29 2.55
CA ALA A 297 10.39 -0.07 2.45
C ALA A 297 10.04 0.76 1.21
N ARG A 298 10.93 1.66 0.78
CA ARG A 298 10.73 2.51 -0.40
C ARG A 298 10.99 1.78 -1.72
N PHE A 299 11.48 0.54 -1.69
CA PHE A 299 11.80 -0.24 -2.88
C PHE A 299 10.59 -1.06 -3.34
N TYR A 300 9.45 -0.39 -3.50
CA TYR A 300 8.18 -0.96 -3.95
C TYR A 300 8.00 -0.80 -5.47
N MET A 301 7.09 -1.57 -6.05
CA MET A 301 6.57 -1.30 -7.39
C MET A 301 5.33 -0.44 -7.27
N GLU A 302 5.21 0.60 -8.09
CA GLU A 302 4.05 1.47 -8.06
C GLU A 302 3.00 0.99 -9.06
N GLY A 303 1.74 0.90 -8.63
CA GLY A 303 0.60 0.63 -9.50
C GLY A 303 -0.24 1.88 -9.67
N ALA A 304 -0.52 2.30 -10.91
CA ALA A 304 -1.55 3.27 -11.21
C ALA A 304 -2.88 2.52 -11.44
N LEU A 305 -3.69 2.42 -10.40
CA LEU A 305 -5.01 1.79 -10.46
C LEU A 305 -6.02 2.73 -11.10
N LEU A 306 -6.60 2.32 -12.22
CA LEU A 306 -7.57 3.13 -12.96
C LEU A 306 -8.98 2.93 -12.38
N GLY A 307 -9.75 4.02 -12.34
CA GLY A 307 -11.10 4.05 -11.77
C GLY A 307 -11.11 4.08 -10.22
N PRO A 308 -12.32 4.20 -9.61
CA PRO A 308 -12.46 4.35 -8.17
C PRO A 308 -12.09 3.09 -7.37
N ILE A 309 -11.52 3.29 -6.18
CA ILE A 309 -11.36 2.26 -5.14
C ILE A 309 -12.54 2.35 -4.17
N ARG A 310 -13.52 1.47 -4.30
CA ARG A 310 -14.67 1.41 -3.40
C ARG A 310 -14.36 0.53 -2.18
N PRO A 311 -15.11 0.63 -1.07
CA PRO A 311 -14.95 -0.28 0.06
C PRO A 311 -15.03 -1.77 -0.33
N VAL A 312 -15.85 -2.13 -1.33
CA VAL A 312 -15.95 -3.51 -1.84
C VAL A 312 -14.67 -3.98 -2.56
N ASP A 313 -13.86 -3.07 -3.09
CA ASP A 313 -12.60 -3.35 -3.77
C ASP A 313 -11.45 -3.61 -2.76
N ILE A 314 -11.66 -3.28 -1.48
CA ILE A 314 -10.71 -3.49 -0.39
C ILE A 314 -10.89 -4.91 0.17
N LYS A 315 -9.80 -5.70 0.21
CA LYS A 315 -9.81 -7.05 0.81
C LYS A 315 -9.52 -7.06 2.30
N LEU A 316 -8.72 -6.10 2.77
CA LEU A 316 -8.30 -5.96 4.17
C LEU A 316 -7.92 -4.49 4.42
N LEU A 317 -8.33 -3.93 5.56
CA LEU A 317 -7.74 -2.71 6.09
C LEU A 317 -6.73 -3.07 7.18
N VAL A 318 -5.54 -2.47 7.10
CA VAL A 318 -4.52 -2.57 8.15
C VAL A 318 -4.35 -1.22 8.81
N GLY A 319 -4.54 -1.17 10.13
CA GLY A 319 -4.19 0.00 10.94
C GLY A 319 -2.78 -0.12 11.51
N SER A 320 -1.99 0.96 11.45
CA SER A 320 -0.75 1.09 12.21
C SER A 320 -1.07 1.00 13.70
N PHE A 321 -0.61 -0.07 14.36
CA PHE A 321 -0.82 -0.28 15.79
C PHE A 321 -0.21 0.86 16.63
N PRO A 322 1.06 1.27 16.41
CA PRO A 322 1.62 2.43 17.09
C PRO A 322 0.89 3.74 16.78
N GLY A 323 0.41 3.92 15.54
CA GLY A 323 -0.25 5.15 15.10
C GLY A 323 -1.68 5.34 15.63
N LEU A 324 -2.49 4.27 15.59
CA LEU A 324 -3.96 4.36 15.68
C LEU A 324 -4.57 3.58 16.85
N PHE A 325 -3.89 2.57 17.40
CA PHE A 325 -4.49 1.74 18.45
C PHE A 325 -4.69 2.54 19.74
N GLY A 326 -5.90 2.48 20.33
CA GLY A 326 -6.25 3.29 21.50
C GLY A 326 -6.53 4.76 21.20
N THR A 327 -6.72 5.16 19.94
CA THR A 327 -7.10 6.54 19.57
C THR A 327 -8.57 6.64 19.11
N PRO A 328 -9.15 7.85 19.07
CA PRO A 328 -10.45 8.06 18.42
C PRO A 328 -10.48 7.63 16.95
N GLU A 329 -9.39 7.86 16.21
CA GLU A 329 -9.22 7.39 14.83
C GLU A 329 -9.26 5.87 14.71
N GLY A 330 -8.63 5.16 15.65
CA GLY A 330 -8.72 3.70 15.71
C GLY A 330 -10.16 3.20 15.94
N LEU A 331 -10.97 3.92 16.72
CA LEU A 331 -12.40 3.61 16.88
C LEU A 331 -13.18 3.87 15.58
N LYS A 332 -12.89 4.97 14.86
CA LYS A 332 -13.47 5.23 13.53
C LYS A 332 -13.14 4.11 12.55
N LEU A 333 -11.90 3.61 12.57
CA LEU A 333 -11.47 2.49 11.74
C LEU A 333 -12.25 1.21 12.04
N ARG A 334 -12.37 0.84 13.32
CA ARG A 334 -13.22 -0.30 13.73
C ARG A 334 -14.66 -0.15 13.23
N ALA A 335 -15.24 1.05 13.37
CA ALA A 335 -16.60 1.33 12.94
C ALA A 335 -16.78 1.26 11.41
N PHE A 336 -15.85 1.84 10.65
CA PHE A 336 -15.83 1.78 9.18
C PHE A 336 -15.76 0.33 8.69
N CYS A 337 -14.79 -0.44 9.18
CA CYS A 337 -14.59 -1.85 8.80
C CYS A 337 -15.83 -2.69 9.08
N LYS A 338 -16.45 -2.51 10.26
CA LYS A 338 -17.69 -3.19 10.63
C LYS A 338 -18.87 -2.80 9.72
N ARG A 339 -19.00 -1.52 9.36
CA ARG A 339 -20.08 -1.01 8.50
C ARG A 339 -20.00 -1.57 7.08
N HIS A 340 -18.79 -1.59 6.51
CA HIS A 340 -18.56 -1.98 5.11
C HIS A 340 -18.22 -3.46 4.93
N GLY A 341 -18.19 -4.25 6.02
CA GLY A 341 -17.81 -5.66 5.96
C GLY A 341 -16.39 -5.87 5.41
N VAL A 342 -15.48 -4.94 5.74
CA VAL A 342 -14.06 -5.01 5.39
C VAL A 342 -13.31 -5.51 6.62
N PRO A 343 -12.59 -6.64 6.56
CA PRO A 343 -11.80 -7.12 7.68
C PRO A 343 -10.78 -6.06 8.15
N LEU A 344 -10.63 -5.91 9.45
CA LEU A 344 -9.59 -5.09 10.08
C LEU A 344 -8.49 -5.97 10.69
N ALA A 345 -7.25 -5.65 10.36
CA ALA A 345 -6.07 -6.12 11.08
C ALA A 345 -5.22 -4.97 11.58
N TRP A 346 -4.39 -5.24 12.58
CA TRP A 346 -3.39 -4.33 13.11
C TRP A 346 -2.01 -4.79 12.67
N GLY A 347 -1.19 -3.87 12.18
CA GLY A 347 0.23 -4.09 11.87
C GLY A 347 1.12 -3.37 12.87
N PHE A 348 2.19 -4.02 13.30
CA PHE A 348 3.11 -3.50 14.31
C PHE A 348 4.24 -2.66 13.72
N SER A 349 4.70 -3.00 12.50
CA SER A 349 5.85 -2.37 11.85
C SER A 349 7.09 -2.38 12.77
N ALA A 350 7.72 -1.22 12.99
CA ALA A 350 8.87 -1.04 13.88
C ALA A 350 8.49 -0.83 15.36
N GLY A 351 7.19 -0.80 15.70
CA GLY A 351 6.70 -0.35 17.01
C GLY A 351 6.85 1.16 17.23
N ARG A 352 6.88 1.94 16.15
CA ARG A 352 7.07 3.40 16.16
C ARG A 352 5.94 4.09 15.41
N VAL A 353 5.66 5.34 15.79
CA VAL A 353 4.76 6.20 15.03
C VAL A 353 5.50 6.75 13.81
N TRP A 354 4.77 7.10 12.76
CA TRP A 354 5.37 7.61 11.51
C TRP A 354 6.31 8.81 11.74
N ALA A 355 5.92 9.71 12.65
CA ALA A 355 6.73 10.85 13.06
C ALA A 355 8.14 10.51 13.57
N ASP A 356 8.31 9.33 14.19
CA ASP A 356 9.61 8.85 14.67
C ASP A 356 10.44 8.21 13.54
N GLU A 357 9.79 7.69 12.51
CA GLU A 357 10.45 7.07 11.35
C GLU A 357 10.91 8.12 10.32
N GLY A 358 10.11 9.16 10.07
CA GLY A 358 10.40 10.17 9.05
C GLY A 358 11.54 11.13 9.37
N ARG A 359 12.08 11.14 10.59
CA ARG A 359 13.04 12.16 11.07
C ARG A 359 14.51 11.86 10.85
N ASN A 360 14.83 10.67 10.38
CA ASN A 360 16.22 10.28 10.27
C ASN A 360 16.71 10.60 8.83
N ASP A 361 17.09 11.85 8.56
CA ASP A 361 17.58 12.29 7.23
C ASP A 361 18.78 11.45 6.72
N LEU A 362 19.46 10.75 7.63
CA LEU A 362 20.51 9.77 7.33
C LEU A 362 19.98 8.45 6.76
N LEU A 363 18.66 8.24 6.64
CA LEU A 363 18.00 7.07 6.07
C LEU A 363 18.41 6.77 4.63
N LEU A 364 18.91 7.77 3.91
CA LEU A 364 19.43 7.59 2.54
C LEU A 364 20.84 6.99 2.51
N LEU A 365 21.54 6.92 3.64
CA LEU A 365 22.87 6.34 3.69
C LEU A 365 22.81 4.84 3.95
N PRO A 366 23.66 4.03 3.27
CA PRO A 366 23.70 2.57 3.45
C PRO A 366 24.16 2.13 4.86
N PHE A 367 24.50 3.10 5.73
CA PHE A 367 25.04 2.92 7.07
C PHE A 367 23.99 2.99 8.18
N GLU A 368 22.72 2.66 7.92
CA GLU A 368 21.73 2.48 8.98
C GLU A 368 21.66 1.00 9.42
N PRO A 369 22.38 0.59 10.50
CA PRO A 369 22.35 -0.79 10.97
C PRO A 369 21.39 -1.07 12.13
N PHE A 370 20.60 -0.12 12.63
CA PHE A 370 20.11 -0.28 14.01
C PHE A 370 18.75 -0.94 14.16
N GLU A 371 17.83 -0.79 13.21
CA GLU A 371 16.51 -1.42 13.31
C GLU A 371 16.17 -2.15 12.02
N LYS A 372 15.65 -3.37 12.17
CA LYS A 372 15.20 -4.17 11.04
C LYS A 372 13.79 -4.66 11.30
N TRP A 373 12.94 -4.51 10.29
CA TRP A 373 11.58 -5.01 10.28
C TRP A 373 11.58 -6.48 9.88
N THR A 374 10.57 -7.23 10.29
CA THR A 374 10.43 -8.63 9.84
C THR A 374 9.61 -8.65 8.55
N ALA A 375 10.17 -9.22 7.49
CA ALA A 375 9.45 -9.44 6.24
C ALA A 375 8.37 -10.50 6.46
N GLY A 376 7.10 -10.14 6.23
CA GLY A 376 5.96 -11.01 6.49
C GLY A 376 5.65 -11.17 7.98
N ALA A 377 5.86 -10.12 8.77
CA ALA A 377 5.41 -10.08 10.16
C ALA A 377 3.91 -10.41 10.25
N ALA A 378 3.53 -11.12 11.31
CA ALA A 378 2.13 -11.44 11.55
C ALA A 378 1.34 -10.18 11.91
N ARG A 379 0.10 -10.12 11.45
CA ARG A 379 -0.88 -9.11 11.85
C ARG A 379 -1.82 -9.68 12.90
N LEU A 380 -2.41 -8.81 13.71
CA LEU A 380 -3.44 -9.20 14.67
C LEU A 380 -4.81 -8.79 14.14
N MET A 381 -5.69 -9.76 13.91
CA MET A 381 -7.07 -9.48 13.50
C MET A 381 -7.82 -8.83 14.65
N ASP A 382 -8.55 -7.76 14.35
CA ASP A 382 -9.37 -7.09 15.35
C ASP A 382 -10.57 -7.98 15.75
N PRO A 383 -10.86 -8.18 17.04
CA PRO A 383 -11.98 -9.01 17.47
C PRO A 383 -13.35 -8.46 17.04
N ALA A 384 -13.50 -7.14 17.04
CA ALA A 384 -14.79 -6.47 16.82
C ALA A 384 -15.11 -6.23 15.34
N ALA A 385 -14.09 -6.00 14.51
CA ALA A 385 -14.25 -5.66 13.10
C ALA A 385 -13.48 -6.58 12.13
N GLY A 386 -12.54 -7.40 12.62
CA GLY A 386 -11.74 -8.32 11.83
C GLY A 386 -12.49 -9.61 11.53
N TRP A 387 -12.62 -10.48 12.54
CA TRP A 387 -13.08 -11.86 12.35
C TRP A 387 -14.50 -11.97 11.78
N SER A 388 -15.42 -11.08 12.17
CA SER A 388 -16.82 -11.11 11.72
C SER A 388 -16.99 -10.92 10.21
N ALA A 389 -15.98 -10.38 9.53
CA ALA A 389 -15.97 -10.18 8.09
C ALA A 389 -15.21 -11.29 7.33
N THR A 390 -14.83 -12.38 8.01
CA THR A 390 -14.01 -13.46 7.44
C THR A 390 -14.73 -14.81 7.39
N ASN A 391 -14.19 -15.75 6.62
CA ASN A 391 -14.61 -17.15 6.58
C ASN A 391 -14.16 -17.98 7.80
N VAL A 392 -13.32 -17.43 8.67
CA VAL A 392 -12.78 -18.13 9.85
C VAL A 392 -13.49 -17.63 11.09
N THR A 393 -13.94 -18.56 11.93
CA THR A 393 -14.50 -18.21 13.24
C THR A 393 -13.40 -17.68 14.14
N SER A 394 -13.63 -16.56 14.84
CA SER A 394 -12.67 -16.00 15.80
C SER A 394 -12.20 -17.11 16.75
N PRO A 395 -10.89 -17.43 16.77
CA PRO A 395 -10.39 -18.52 17.59
C PRO A 395 -10.27 -18.13 19.08
N THR A 396 -10.57 -16.88 19.44
CA THR A 396 -10.23 -16.32 20.75
C THR A 396 -11.44 -15.75 21.48
N LYS A 397 -11.59 -16.06 22.78
CA LYS A 397 -12.49 -15.37 23.73
C LYS A 397 -11.83 -14.12 24.34
N ALA A 398 -10.88 -13.51 23.64
CA ALA A 398 -9.95 -12.52 24.18
C ALA A 398 -10.50 -11.08 24.17
N ASP A 399 -11.80 -10.89 23.99
CA ASP A 399 -12.43 -9.57 23.91
C ASP A 399 -12.06 -8.68 25.12
N SER A 400 -12.04 -9.25 26.33
CA SER A 400 -11.64 -8.53 27.55
C SER A 400 -10.18 -8.05 27.51
N ALA A 401 -9.24 -8.92 27.13
CA ALA A 401 -7.83 -8.55 27.03
C ALA A 401 -7.58 -7.48 25.97
N TRP A 402 -8.30 -7.53 24.85
CA TRP A 402 -8.24 -6.48 23.82
C TRP A 402 -8.74 -5.13 24.33
N GLU A 403 -9.87 -5.11 25.03
CA GLU A 403 -10.44 -3.88 25.57
C GLU A 403 -9.59 -3.32 26.73
N ASP A 404 -9.00 -4.19 27.57
CA ASP A 404 -8.06 -3.79 28.62
C ASP A 404 -6.81 -3.11 28.03
N VAL A 405 -6.19 -3.72 27.03
CA VAL A 405 -5.01 -3.15 26.34
C VAL A 405 -5.39 -1.88 25.58
N TRP A 406 -6.59 -1.82 24.97
CA TRP A 406 -7.12 -0.61 24.33
C TRP A 406 -7.25 0.53 25.34
N ALA A 407 -7.85 0.27 26.49
CA ALA A 407 -8.04 1.24 27.56
C ALA A 407 -6.70 1.73 28.13
N GLU A 408 -5.74 0.82 28.35
CA GLU A 408 -4.38 1.19 28.78
C GLU A 408 -3.70 2.11 27.75
N ALA A 409 -3.76 1.74 26.47
CA ALA A 409 -3.19 2.54 25.39
C ALA A 409 -3.85 3.92 25.29
N ALA A 410 -5.17 3.98 25.35
CA ALA A 410 -5.94 5.23 25.33
C ALA A 410 -5.56 6.14 26.51
N ALA A 411 -5.51 5.59 27.72
CA ALA A 411 -5.10 6.34 28.91
C ALA A 411 -3.65 6.83 28.81
N ALA A 412 -2.74 6.01 28.30
CA ALA A 412 -1.34 6.39 28.09
C ALA A 412 -1.19 7.53 27.07
N ARG A 413 -2.02 7.58 26.03
CA ARG A 413 -2.04 8.68 25.04
C ARG A 413 -2.63 9.98 25.59
N GLN A 414 -3.56 9.91 26.54
CA GLN A 414 -4.15 11.09 27.21
C GLN A 414 -3.18 11.72 28.21
N LYS A 415 -2.32 10.92 28.84
CA LYS A 415 -1.26 11.46 29.69
C LYS A 415 -0.43 12.40 28.82
N LYS A 416 -0.32 13.67 29.23
CA LYS A 416 0.69 14.62 28.72
C LYS A 416 2.10 14.15 29.12
N SER A 417 2.45 12.89 28.85
CA SER A 417 3.68 12.27 29.31
C SER A 417 4.86 12.96 28.64
N THR A 418 5.49 13.90 29.35
CA THR A 418 6.90 14.34 29.38
C THR A 418 7.72 14.43 28.08
N GLY A 419 7.13 14.25 26.90
CA GLY A 419 7.77 14.33 25.60
C GLY A 419 6.74 14.58 24.49
N ALA A 420 7.18 15.21 23.41
CA ALA A 420 6.30 15.73 22.37
C ALA A 420 5.63 14.66 21.46
N TYR A 421 5.70 13.36 21.79
CA TYR A 421 5.39 12.26 20.86
C TYR A 421 4.49 11.14 21.41
N GLY A 422 4.01 11.21 22.66
CA GLY A 422 3.14 10.16 23.22
C GLY A 422 3.89 8.92 23.73
N PRO A 423 3.25 7.74 23.78
CA PRO A 423 3.86 6.49 24.25
C PRO A 423 5.14 6.13 23.47
N LYS A 424 6.11 5.50 24.14
CA LYS A 424 7.37 5.05 23.54
C LYS A 424 7.25 3.65 22.96
N LYS A 425 8.17 3.28 22.06
CA LYS A 425 8.29 1.93 21.46
C LYS A 425 8.09 0.79 22.46
N ALA A 426 8.75 0.84 23.61
CA ALA A 426 8.64 -0.19 24.66
C ALA A 426 7.20 -0.38 25.19
N ALA A 427 6.36 0.66 25.18
CA ALA A 427 4.95 0.53 25.53
C ALA A 427 4.17 -0.22 24.45
N PHE A 428 4.39 0.11 23.18
CA PHE A 428 3.78 -0.59 22.05
C PHE A 428 4.22 -2.06 21.98
N GLU A 429 5.50 -2.35 22.20
CA GLU A 429 6.03 -3.73 22.26
C GLU A 429 5.33 -4.56 23.36
N ARG A 430 5.14 -3.97 24.55
CA ARG A 430 4.41 -4.62 25.65
C ARG A 430 2.95 -4.91 25.28
N TRP A 431 2.22 -3.92 24.76
CA TRP A 431 0.82 -4.09 24.37
C TRP A 431 0.66 -5.10 23.26
N TRP A 432 1.52 -5.03 22.24
CA TRP A 432 1.53 -5.98 21.13
C TRP A 432 1.79 -7.41 21.62
N ALA A 433 2.81 -7.61 22.47
CA ALA A 433 3.10 -8.91 23.05
C ALA A 433 1.91 -9.47 23.85
N ALA A 434 1.27 -8.65 24.68
CA ALA A 434 0.09 -9.05 25.44
C ALA A 434 -1.05 -9.51 24.52
N LEU A 435 -1.28 -8.82 23.40
CA LEU A 435 -2.30 -9.20 22.43
C LEU A 435 -1.91 -10.45 21.63
N VAL A 436 -0.64 -10.63 21.25
CA VAL A 436 -0.16 -11.82 20.53
C VAL A 436 -0.46 -13.10 21.31
N GLU A 437 -0.28 -13.10 22.64
CA GLU A 437 -0.51 -14.28 23.50
C GLU A 437 -1.99 -14.73 23.53
N VAL A 438 -2.92 -13.80 23.33
CA VAL A 438 -4.36 -14.05 23.44
C VAL A 438 -5.07 -14.00 22.09
N SER A 439 -4.37 -13.60 21.03
CA SER A 439 -4.90 -13.45 19.68
C SER A 439 -4.41 -14.57 18.78
N ALA A 440 -5.02 -14.67 17.59
CA ALA A 440 -4.54 -15.52 16.52
C ALA A 440 -3.76 -14.67 15.50
N PRO A 441 -2.42 -14.76 15.47
CA PRO A 441 -1.63 -14.03 14.48
C PRO A 441 -1.93 -14.55 13.08
N VAL A 442 -2.16 -13.63 12.15
CA VAL A 442 -2.40 -13.92 10.74
C VAL A 442 -1.17 -13.53 9.94
N LEU A 443 -0.55 -14.51 9.27
CA LEU A 443 0.62 -14.29 8.42
C LEU A 443 0.16 -13.87 7.02
N PRO A 444 0.80 -12.87 6.37
CA PRO A 444 0.48 -12.51 4.99
C PRO A 444 0.65 -13.69 4.03
N LEU A 445 -0.20 -13.76 2.99
CA LEU A 445 -0.22 -14.88 2.05
C LEU A 445 1.09 -15.05 1.27
N ARG A 446 1.54 -16.29 1.16
CA ARG A 446 2.57 -16.73 0.22
C ARG A 446 1.93 -17.56 -0.90
N ALA A 447 2.72 -17.75 -1.96
CA ALA A 447 2.30 -18.63 -3.04
C ALA A 447 1.86 -19.99 -2.51
N ALA A 448 0.75 -20.50 -3.02
CA ALA A 448 0.15 -21.79 -2.64
C ALA A 448 -0.35 -21.90 -1.18
N ASP A 449 -0.32 -20.83 -0.38
CA ASP A 449 -0.93 -20.85 0.96
C ASP A 449 -2.45 -21.04 0.85
N CYS A 450 -3.07 -20.43 -0.14
CA CYS A 450 -4.52 -20.43 -0.37
C CYS A 450 -4.87 -20.64 -1.85
N ALA A 451 -6.07 -21.16 -2.10
CA ALA A 451 -6.57 -21.44 -3.45
C ALA A 451 -6.83 -20.16 -4.27
N SER A 452 -7.15 -19.04 -3.61
CA SER A 452 -7.30 -17.72 -4.23
C SER A 452 -6.62 -16.65 -3.38
N ALA A 453 -6.03 -15.65 -4.03
CA ALA A 453 -5.42 -14.47 -3.41
C ALA A 453 -6.32 -13.24 -3.43
N ASP A 454 -7.46 -13.32 -4.13
CA ASP A 454 -8.30 -12.16 -4.41
C ASP A 454 -9.05 -11.71 -3.15
N LEU A 455 -9.62 -12.69 -2.43
CA LEU A 455 -10.33 -12.46 -1.17
C LEU A 455 -9.56 -12.91 0.07
N CYS A 456 -8.57 -13.80 -0.10
CA CYS A 456 -7.72 -14.22 1.00
C CYS A 456 -6.57 -13.23 1.22
N PHE A 457 -6.23 -13.00 2.49
CA PHE A 457 -5.21 -12.02 2.86
C PHE A 457 -4.21 -12.56 3.90
N GLY A 458 -4.44 -13.76 4.43
CA GLY A 458 -3.41 -14.42 5.23
C GLY A 458 -3.74 -15.85 5.59
N THR A 459 -2.84 -16.46 6.35
CA THR A 459 -3.03 -17.77 6.96
C THR A 459 -2.96 -17.68 8.47
N TYR A 460 -3.78 -18.49 9.12
CA TYR A 460 -3.81 -18.68 10.56
C TYR A 460 -3.44 -20.14 10.89
N ALA A 461 -2.60 -20.35 11.89
CA ALA A 461 -2.24 -21.68 12.37
C ALA A 461 -2.99 -21.99 13.67
N HIS A 462 -3.81 -23.04 13.66
CA HIS A 462 -4.50 -23.55 14.85
C HIS A 462 -3.52 -24.13 15.88
N PRO A 463 -3.92 -24.20 17.17
CA PRO A 463 -3.26 -25.08 18.13
C PRO A 463 -3.23 -26.51 17.57
N GLY A 464 -2.03 -27.01 17.24
CA GLY A 464 -1.84 -28.28 16.51
C GLY A 464 -1.24 -28.13 15.10
N GLY A 465 -0.96 -26.91 14.64
CA GLY A 465 -0.16 -26.63 13.44
C GLY A 465 -0.93 -26.69 12.12
N ARG A 466 -2.23 -27.00 12.14
CA ARG A 466 -3.08 -26.93 10.94
C ARG A 466 -3.23 -25.48 10.50
N LYS A 467 -2.82 -25.17 9.28
CA LYS A 467 -3.00 -23.85 8.67
C LYS A 467 -4.36 -23.75 7.98
N GLU A 468 -5.03 -22.61 8.17
CA GLU A 468 -6.26 -22.25 7.47
C GLU A 468 -6.09 -20.90 6.77
N CYS A 469 -6.78 -20.76 5.63
CA CYS A 469 -6.86 -19.53 4.87
C CYS A 469 -7.87 -18.58 5.50
N VAL A 470 -7.41 -17.35 5.80
CA VAL A 470 -8.25 -16.26 6.25
C VAL A 470 -8.60 -15.40 5.04
N CYS A 471 -9.89 -15.41 4.71
CA CYS A 471 -10.45 -14.76 3.55
C CYS A 471 -11.68 -13.94 3.92
N ARG A 472 -11.93 -12.87 3.17
CA ARG A 472 -13.16 -12.10 3.30
C ARG A 472 -14.37 -13.00 3.02
N ALA A 473 -15.41 -12.92 3.84
CA ALA A 473 -16.61 -13.72 3.67
C ALA A 473 -17.36 -13.31 2.39
N SER A 474 -17.67 -14.27 1.52
CA SER A 474 -18.31 -14.06 0.22
C SER A 474 -19.79 -13.64 0.29
N GLY A 475 -20.36 -13.54 1.50
CA GLY A 475 -21.81 -13.34 1.72
C GLY A 475 -22.26 -11.88 1.86
N GLY A 476 -21.38 -10.91 1.63
CA GLY A 476 -21.69 -9.48 1.74
C GLY A 476 -22.08 -8.79 0.44
N ASP A 477 -22.00 -9.47 -0.70
CA ASP A 477 -22.15 -8.82 -2.00
C ASP A 477 -23.62 -8.39 -2.26
N SER A 478 -23.77 -7.08 -2.47
CA SER A 478 -24.80 -6.39 -3.26
C SER A 478 -26.13 -5.98 -2.60
N ALA A 479 -26.68 -6.70 -1.63
CA ALA A 479 -28.11 -6.50 -1.27
C ALA A 479 -28.42 -5.42 -0.21
N LYS A 480 -27.44 -4.88 0.53
CA LYS A 480 -27.72 -3.96 1.68
C LYS A 480 -27.13 -2.56 1.58
N VAL A 481 -26.37 -2.24 0.53
CA VAL A 481 -25.80 -0.90 0.37
C VAL A 481 -26.81 0.07 -0.28
N ALA A 482 -27.87 -0.43 -0.92
CA ALA A 482 -28.89 0.40 -1.56
C ALA A 482 -29.81 1.15 -0.58
N ASP A 483 -29.82 0.80 0.72
CA ASP A 483 -30.76 1.37 1.71
C ASP A 483 -30.16 2.45 2.63
N ILE A 484 -28.95 2.94 2.35
CA ILE A 484 -28.38 4.11 3.04
C ILE A 484 -28.34 5.28 2.05
N ILE A 485 -29.51 5.86 1.79
CA ILE A 485 -29.63 7.18 1.17
C ILE A 485 -29.88 8.19 2.31
N ILE A 486 -29.04 9.23 2.35
CA ILE A 486 -29.06 10.37 3.28
C ILE A 486 -30.36 11.17 3.15
#